data_AF-A0A0Q7F1F2-F1
#
_entry.id   AF-A0A0Q7F1F2-F1
#
_cell.length_a   1.000
_cell.length_b   1.000
_cell.length_c   1.000
_cell.angle_alpha   90.00
_cell.angle_beta   90.00
_cell.angle_gamma   90.00
#
_symmetry.space_group_name_H-M   'P 1'
#
loop_
_entity.id
_entity.type
_entity.pdbx_description
1 polymer ?
#
loop_
_entity_poly.entity_id
_entity_poly.type
_entity_poly.pdbx_seq_one_letter_code
_entity_poly.pdbx_strand_id
1 'polypeptide(L)' 'MSKFVSRFMNDESGATAIEYGLIAALIAVALVTAMGFLGEGLENAFKGIQGTLEGETPPAAP' A
#
# COMPACT_ATOMS: atom_id res chain seq x y z
N MET A 1 27.61 -10.74 33.42
CA MET A 1 26.55 -11.30 32.56
C MET A 1 25.14 -10.95 33.02
N SER A 2 24.76 -11.18 34.28
CA SER A 2 23.40 -10.89 34.80
C SER A 2 22.87 -9.47 34.48
N LYS A 3 23.71 -8.42 34.59
CA LYS A 3 23.32 -7.04 34.25
C LYS A 3 22.96 -6.82 32.77
N PHE A 4 23.54 -7.58 31.85
CA PHE A 4 23.28 -7.43 30.41
C PHE A 4 21.94 -8.07 30.04
N VAL A 5 21.68 -9.27 30.57
CA VAL A 5 20.40 -9.98 30.43
C VAL A 5 19.26 -9.17 31.06
N SER A 6 19.48 -8.62 32.26
CA SER A 6 18.46 -7.79 32.92
C SER A 6 18.17 -6.47 32.18
N ARG A 7 19.16 -5.86 31.52
CA ARG A 7 18.93 -4.68 30.67
C ARG A 7 18.16 -5.01 29.40
N PHE A 8 18.49 -6.12 28.75
CA PHE A 8 17.79 -6.60 27.55
C PHE A 8 16.34 -6.98 27.85
N MET A 9 16.07 -7.60 29.00
CA MET A 9 14.70 -7.93 29.43
C MET A 9 13.85 -6.69 29.78
N ASN A 10 14.47 -5.56 30.11
CA ASN A 10 13.78 -4.29 30.39
C ASN A 10 13.78 -3.35 29.16
N ASP A 11 14.21 -3.83 27.99
CA ASP A 11 14.24 -3.05 26.77
C ASP A 11 12.91 -3.20 26.01
N GLU A 12 12.09 -2.15 26.08
CA GLU A 12 10.78 -2.09 25.41
C GLU A 12 10.88 -1.59 23.97
N SER A 13 12.08 -1.27 23.47
CA SER A 13 12.27 -0.80 22.09
C SER A 13 11.85 -1.85 21.05
N GLY A 14 11.99 -3.14 21.37
CA GLY A 14 11.49 -4.24 20.53
C GLY A 14 9.96 -4.35 20.54
N ALA A 15 9.32 -4.09 21.68
CA ALA A 15 7.86 -4.11 21.79
C ALA A 15 7.23 -2.92 21.03
N THR A 16 7.82 -1.73 21.15
CA THR A 16 7.38 -0.55 20.38
C THR A 16 7.60 -0.72 18.87
N ALA A 17 8.65 -1.43 18.44
CA ALA A 17 8.86 -1.76 17.04
C ALA A 17 7.75 -2.66 16.45
N ILE A 18 7.16 -3.56 17.24
CA ILE A 18 6.03 -4.40 16.79
C ILE A 18 4.74 -3.59 16.65
N GLU A 19 4.50 -2.63 17.55
CA GLU A 19 3.32 -1.76 17.49
C GLU A 19 3.35 -0.86 16.25
N TYR A 20 4.46 -0.16 16.02
CA TYR A 20 4.63 0.65 14.81
C TYR A 20 4.76 -0.21 13.55
N GLY A 21 5.31 -1.43 13.67
CA GLY A 21 5.39 -2.41 12.60
C GLY A 21 4.00 -2.84 12.09
N LEU A 22 3.05 -3.07 13.01
CA LEU A 22 1.66 -3.39 12.66
C LEU A 22 0.97 -2.21 11.96
N ILE A 23 1.14 -0.99 12.47
CA ILE A 23 0.59 0.23 11.84
C ILE A 23 1.17 0.41 10.43
N ALA A 24 2.49 0.24 10.27
CA ALA A 24 3.15 0.33 8.97
C ALA A 24 2.64 -0.75 7.99
N ALA A 25 2.41 -1.97 8.46
CA ALA A 25 1.84 -3.04 7.64
C ALA A 25 0.41 -2.71 7.18
N LEU A 26 -0.43 -2.16 8.05
CA LEU A 26 -1.78 -1.73 7.69
C LEU A 26 -1.78 -0.59 6.67
N ILE A 27 -0.91 0.41 6.86
CA ILE A 27 -0.73 1.50 5.89
C ILE A 27 -0.27 0.95 4.54
N ALA A 28 0.69 0.02 4.53
CA ALA A 28 1.19 -0.58 3.29
C ALA A 28 0.08 -1.30 2.52
N VAL A 29 -0.75 -2.10 3.19
CA VAL A 29 -1.90 -2.78 2.56
C VAL A 29 -2.90 -1.78 1.98
N ALA A 30 -3.22 -0.72 2.72
CA ALA A 30 -4.12 0.32 2.25
C ALA A 30 -3.57 1.03 1.00
N LEU A 31 -2.26 1.34 1.00
CA LEU A 31 -1.60 1.97 -0.15
C LEU A 31 -1.57 1.06 -1.38
N VAL A 32 -1.23 -0.22 -1.22
CA VAL A 32 -1.26 -1.19 -2.33
C VAL A 32 -2.67 -1.27 -2.93
N THR A 33 -3.70 -1.32 -2.09
CA THR A 33 -5.10 -1.35 -2.53
C THR A 33 -5.48 -0.08 -3.29
N ALA A 34 -5.14 1.10 -2.76
CA ALA A 34 -5.42 2.37 -3.41
C ALA A 34 -4.69 2.52 -4.75
N MET A 35 -3.44 2.05 -4.84
CA MET A 35 -2.68 2.02 -6.10
C MET A 35 -3.32 1.08 -7.12
N GLY A 36 -3.92 -0.03 -6.70
CA GLY A 36 -4.69 -0.92 -7.58
C GLY A 36 -5.84 -0.18 -8.26
N PHE A 37 -6.71 0.48 -7.48
CA PHE A 37 -7.82 1.26 -8.03
C PHE A 37 -7.38 2.43 -8.91
N LEU A 38 -6.30 3.12 -8.53
CA LEU A 38 -5.74 4.18 -9.36
C LEU A 38 -5.21 3.63 -10.69
N GLY A 39 -4.54 2.48 -10.67
CA GLY A 39 -4.04 1.82 -11.87
C GLY A 39 -5.17 1.44 -12.83
N GLU A 40 -6.23 0.82 -12.32
CA GLU A 40 -7.43 0.48 -13.10
C GLU A 40 -8.09 1.73 -13.71
N GLY A 41 -8.23 2.80 -12.92
CA GLY A 41 -8.78 4.07 -13.40
C GLY A 41 -7.96 4.69 -14.53
N LEU A 42 -6.63 4.69 -14.40
CA LEU A 42 -5.72 5.17 -15.43
C LEU A 42 -5.78 4.29 -16.70
N GLU A 43 -5.78 2.97 -16.56
CA GLU A 43 -5.91 2.05 -17.68
C GLU A 43 -7.20 2.30 -18.46
N ASN A 44 -8.33 2.44 -17.76
CA ASN A 44 -9.61 2.75 -18.38
C ASN A 44 -9.60 4.10 -19.10
N ALA A 45 -8.99 5.13 -18.49
CA ALA A 45 -8.85 6.44 -19.13
C ALA A 45 -8.03 6.35 -20.43
N PHE A 46 -6.90 5.65 -20.42
CA PHE A 46 -6.08 5.48 -21.63
C PHE A 46 -6.75 4.61 -22.69
N LYS A 47 -7.50 3.56 -22.31
CA LYS A 47 -8.33 2.79 -23.24
C LYS A 47 -9.42 3.64 -23.88
N GLY A 48 -10.05 4.54 -23.11
CA GLY A 48 -11.02 5.50 -23.63
C GLY A 48 -10.43 6.43 -24.69
N ILE A 49 -9.22 6.93 -24.43
CA ILE A 49 -8.46 7.75 -25.39
C ILE A 49 -8.13 6.93 -26.64
N GLN A 50 -7.59 5.72 -26.47
CA GLN A 50 -7.25 4.83 -27.58
C GLN A 50 -8.47 4.55 -28.48
N GLY A 51 -9.59 4.12 -27.90
CA GLY A 51 -10.81 3.84 -28.66
C GLY A 51 -11.31 5.06 -29.44
N THR A 52 -11.25 6.25 -28.84
CA THR A 52 -11.59 7.51 -29.52
C THR A 52 -10.70 7.78 -30.73
N LEU A 53 -9.40 7.49 -30.63
CA LEU A 53 -8.44 7.69 -31.73
C LEU A 53 -8.59 6.63 -32.84
N GLU A 54 -9.02 5.42 -32.49
CA GLU A 54 -9.24 4.30 -33.41
C GLU A 54 -10.62 4.37 -34.11
N GLY A 55 -11.47 5.32 -33.72
CA GLY A 55 -12.83 5.48 -34.25
C GLY A 55 -13.84 4.48 -33.65
N GLU A 56 -13.46 3.82 -32.57
CA GLU A 56 -14.34 2.96 -31.79
C GLU A 56 -15.13 3.80 -30.78
N THR A 57 -16.35 3.35 -30.45
CA THR A 57 -17.10 4.01 -29.37
C THR A 57 -16.33 3.79 -28.06
N PRO A 58 -15.95 4.84 -27.32
CA PRO A 58 -15.16 4.68 -26.10
C PRO A 58 -15.90 3.75 -25.13
N PRO A 59 -15.18 2.85 -24.43
CA PRO A 59 -15.79 2.07 -23.36
C PRO A 59 -16.49 3.00 -22.37
N ALA A 60 -17.69 2.61 -21.94
CA ALA A 60 -18.42 3.36 -20.92
C ALA A 60 -17.51 3.57 -19.71
N ALA A 61 -17.40 4.81 -19.24
CA ALA A 61 -16.63 5.12 -18.05
C ALA A 61 -17.11 4.25 -16.88
N PRO A 62 -16.20 3.74 -16.03
CA PRO A 62 -16.60 3.11 -14.78
C PRO A 62 -17.33 4.11 -13.87
#